data_AF-A0AAD1F6Q4-F1
#
_entry.id   AF-A0AAD1F6Q4-F1
#
_cell.length_a   1.000
_cell.length_b   1.000
_cell.length_c   1.000
_cell.angle_alpha   90.00
_cell.angle_beta   90.00
_cell.angle_gamma   90.00
#
_symmetry.space_group_name_H-M   'P 1'
#
loop_
_entity.id
_entity.type
_entity.pdbx_description
1 polymer ?
#
loop_
_entity_poly.entity_id
_entity_poly.type
_entity_poly.pdbx_seq_one_letter_code
_entity_poly.pdbx_strand_id
1 'polypeptide(L)'
;MKLVKPKKNLGQHFLTDLNIAKRIADTVDACPDIPVLEIGPGMGVLTQYLVEKPREVKAVEIDAESVAYLYEKFPTLRENILGEDFLRMQLEDVFGGRQFVLTGNYPYDISSQIFFKMLDYKDLIPCCTGMIQREVALRMAAQPGNKTYGILSILIQAWYDVEYLFTVDEDVFNPPPKVKSAVIRMTRNNVSKLDCDEKLFKRLVKTVFNQRRKMLRVSLRQMFPTKPREGFYEQEVMTKRPEQLTIAQFAELTNMVEAEMAAINA
;
A
#
# COMPACT_ATOMS: atom_id res chain seq x y z
N MET A 1 -2.45 -24.34 -23.94
CA MET A 1 -2.32 -23.72 -22.61
C MET A 1 -3.03 -24.55 -21.55
N LYS A 2 -2.29 -25.05 -20.58
CA LYS A 2 -2.87 -25.62 -19.36
C LYS A 2 -3.31 -24.46 -18.47
N LEU A 3 -4.56 -24.50 -17.96
CA LEU A 3 -5.04 -23.47 -17.03
C LEU A 3 -4.24 -23.54 -15.72
N VAL A 4 -3.82 -22.39 -15.21
CA VAL A 4 -3.17 -22.28 -13.90
C VAL A 4 -4.19 -22.57 -12.82
N LYS A 5 -3.84 -23.43 -11.86
CA LYS A 5 -4.70 -23.71 -10.71
C LYS A 5 -4.38 -22.75 -9.56
N PRO A 6 -5.40 -22.20 -8.89
CA PRO A 6 -5.19 -21.27 -7.79
C PRO A 6 -4.47 -21.96 -6.63
N LYS A 7 -3.40 -21.33 -6.14
CA LYS A 7 -2.56 -21.80 -5.04
C LYS A 7 -2.95 -21.10 -3.74
N LYS A 8 -3.47 -21.88 -2.78
CA LYS A 8 -3.95 -21.36 -1.48
C LYS A 8 -2.86 -20.66 -0.67
N ASN A 9 -1.61 -21.13 -0.74
CA ASN A 9 -0.47 -20.54 -0.04
C ASN A 9 0.00 -19.20 -0.63
N LEU A 10 -0.46 -18.86 -1.84
CA LEU A 10 -0.21 -17.58 -2.49
C LEU A 10 -1.44 -16.65 -2.45
N GLY A 11 -2.52 -17.06 -1.76
CA GLY A 11 -3.76 -16.27 -1.68
C GLY A 11 -4.42 -16.01 -3.03
N GLN A 12 -4.21 -16.88 -4.03
CA GLN A 12 -4.69 -16.65 -5.39
C GLN A 12 -6.22 -16.81 -5.50
N HIS A 13 -6.87 -15.71 -5.88
CA HIS A 13 -8.28 -15.65 -6.27
C HIS A 13 -8.36 -15.01 -7.66
N PHE A 14 -8.68 -15.79 -8.69
CA PHE A 14 -8.69 -15.27 -10.06
C PHE A 14 -10.00 -14.57 -10.35
N LEU A 15 -9.93 -13.28 -10.73
CA LEU A 15 -11.07 -12.50 -11.19
C LEU A 15 -11.60 -13.10 -12.50
N THR A 16 -12.91 -13.34 -12.58
CA THR A 16 -13.56 -13.93 -13.77
C THR A 16 -14.41 -12.93 -14.54
N ASP A 17 -14.87 -11.85 -13.90
CA ASP A 17 -15.66 -10.80 -14.54
C ASP A 17 -14.77 -9.82 -15.33
N LEU A 18 -14.91 -9.88 -16.65
CA LEU A 18 -14.15 -9.06 -17.60
C LEU A 18 -14.52 -7.58 -17.58
N ASN A 19 -15.77 -7.23 -17.26
CA ASN A 19 -16.18 -5.83 -17.14
C ASN A 19 -15.55 -5.18 -15.92
N ILE A 20 -15.51 -5.89 -14.79
CA ILE A 20 -14.82 -5.45 -13.58
C ILE A 20 -13.32 -5.35 -13.82
N ALA A 21 -12.74 -6.35 -14.50
CA ALA A 21 -11.32 -6.32 -14.87
C ALA A 21 -10.96 -5.08 -15.71
N LYS A 22 -11.76 -4.78 -16.74
CA LYS A 22 -11.58 -3.58 -17.56
C LYS A 22 -11.70 -2.31 -16.73
N ARG A 23 -12.72 -2.21 -15.86
CA ARG A 23 -12.90 -1.04 -14.97
C ARG A 23 -11.71 -0.84 -14.03
N ILE A 24 -11.10 -1.92 -13.52
CA ILE A 24 -9.88 -1.85 -12.70
C ILE A 24 -8.71 -1.38 -13.56
N ALA A 25 -8.50 -1.98 -14.73
CA ALA A 25 -7.42 -1.59 -15.64
C ALA A 25 -7.52 -0.11 -16.08
N ASP A 26 -8.73 0.41 -16.28
CA ASP A 26 -8.95 1.81 -16.66
C ASP A 26 -8.61 2.80 -15.52
N THR A 27 -8.50 2.36 -14.27
CA THR A 27 -8.10 3.24 -13.16
C THR A 27 -6.69 3.81 -13.31
N VAL A 28 -5.79 3.11 -14.04
CA VAL A 28 -4.41 3.57 -14.28
C VAL A 28 -4.36 4.80 -15.17
N ASP A 29 -5.45 5.15 -15.84
CA ASP A 29 -5.54 6.33 -16.70
C ASP A 29 -5.64 7.64 -15.90
N ALA A 30 -5.66 7.57 -14.55
CA ALA A 30 -5.43 8.71 -13.69
C ALA A 30 -4.02 9.32 -13.87
N CYS A 31 -3.06 8.54 -14.36
CA CYS A 31 -1.74 9.00 -14.79
C CYS A 31 -1.42 8.36 -16.14
N PRO A 32 -1.94 8.89 -17.27
CA PRO A 32 -1.96 8.20 -18.56
C PRO A 32 -0.59 8.14 -19.25
N ASP A 33 0.33 9.05 -18.94
CA ASP A 33 1.56 9.24 -19.72
C ASP A 33 2.77 8.44 -19.21
N ILE A 34 2.62 7.74 -18.09
CA ILE A 34 3.71 6.98 -17.45
C ILE A 34 3.50 5.46 -17.57
N PRO A 35 4.59 4.66 -17.55
CA PRO A 35 4.53 3.21 -17.56
C PRO A 35 3.67 2.61 -16.45
N VAL A 36 3.26 1.35 -16.62
CA VAL A 36 2.47 0.61 -15.63
C VAL A 36 3.22 -0.64 -15.17
N LEU A 37 3.34 -0.82 -13.86
CA LEU A 37 3.73 -2.10 -13.25
C LEU A 37 2.52 -2.79 -12.65
N GLU A 38 2.15 -3.94 -13.21
CA GLU A 38 1.12 -4.83 -12.65
C GLU A 38 1.74 -5.83 -11.67
N ILE A 39 1.27 -5.87 -10.42
CA ILE A 39 1.62 -6.91 -9.46
C ILE A 39 0.61 -8.05 -9.54
N GLY A 40 1.12 -9.29 -9.64
CA GLY A 40 0.31 -10.50 -9.57
C GLY A 40 -0.69 -10.60 -10.73
N PRO A 41 -0.23 -10.56 -11.99
CA PRO A 41 -1.07 -10.73 -13.17
C PRO A 41 -1.86 -12.05 -13.17
N GLY A 42 -1.33 -13.12 -12.54
CA GLY A 42 -1.94 -14.44 -12.55
C GLY A 42 -2.23 -14.93 -13.96
N MET A 43 -3.52 -15.08 -14.31
CA MET A 43 -3.95 -15.46 -15.65
C MET A 43 -4.06 -14.28 -16.65
N GLY A 44 -3.57 -13.11 -16.27
CA GLY A 44 -3.52 -11.90 -17.07
C GLY A 44 -4.88 -11.31 -17.41
N VAL A 45 -5.80 -11.34 -16.44
CA VAL A 45 -7.17 -10.84 -16.59
C VAL A 45 -7.20 -9.31 -16.64
N LEU A 46 -6.33 -8.64 -15.87
CA LEU A 46 -6.12 -7.19 -16.01
C LEU A 46 -5.11 -6.91 -17.12
N THR A 47 -4.03 -7.69 -17.21
CA THR A 47 -2.97 -7.56 -18.22
C THR A 47 -3.50 -7.36 -19.63
N GLN A 48 -4.53 -8.13 -20.05
CA GLN A 48 -5.10 -8.02 -21.40
C GLN A 48 -5.61 -6.62 -21.76
N TYR A 49 -6.09 -5.84 -20.77
CA TYR A 49 -6.55 -4.47 -20.98
C TYR A 49 -5.42 -3.45 -20.80
N LEU A 50 -4.44 -3.76 -19.97
CA LEU A 50 -3.29 -2.89 -19.74
C LEU A 50 -2.40 -2.81 -21.00
N VAL A 51 -2.14 -3.94 -21.66
CA VAL A 51 -1.28 -4.02 -22.85
C VAL A 51 -1.87 -3.33 -24.09
N GLU A 52 -3.18 -3.05 -24.10
CA GLU A 52 -3.84 -2.29 -25.17
C GLU A 52 -3.60 -0.78 -25.06
N LYS A 53 -3.15 -0.30 -23.89
CA LYS A 53 -2.89 1.13 -23.67
C LYS A 53 -1.56 1.52 -24.35
N PRO A 54 -1.44 2.73 -24.93
CA PRO A 54 -0.28 3.14 -25.73
C PRO A 54 0.92 3.57 -24.85
N ARG A 55 1.34 2.70 -23.94
CA ARG A 55 2.38 2.94 -22.95
C ARG A 55 3.04 1.64 -22.50
N GLU A 56 4.23 1.74 -21.96
CA GLU A 56 5.00 0.59 -21.50
C GLU A 56 4.32 -0.09 -20.31
N VAL A 57 4.16 -1.41 -20.38
CA VAL A 57 3.60 -2.24 -19.31
C VAL A 57 4.61 -3.30 -18.92
N LYS A 58 4.83 -3.47 -17.63
CA LYS A 58 5.54 -4.62 -17.04
C LYS A 58 4.65 -5.31 -16.04
N ALA A 59 4.86 -6.61 -15.87
CA ALA A 59 4.11 -7.42 -14.91
C ALA A 59 5.09 -8.18 -14.03
N VAL A 60 4.87 -8.19 -12.72
CA VAL A 60 5.66 -8.99 -11.77
C VAL A 60 4.82 -10.13 -11.21
N GLU A 61 5.33 -11.36 -11.33
CA GLU A 61 4.66 -12.57 -10.89
C GLU A 61 5.64 -13.54 -10.21
N ILE A 62 5.31 -13.94 -8.99
CA ILE A 62 6.12 -14.88 -8.20
C ILE A 62 5.85 -16.33 -8.59
N ASP A 63 4.65 -16.62 -9.11
CA ASP A 63 4.26 -17.96 -9.50
C ASP A 63 4.77 -18.32 -10.90
N ALA A 64 5.80 -19.18 -10.95
CA ALA A 64 6.42 -19.64 -12.20
C ALA A 64 5.42 -20.30 -13.18
N GLU A 65 4.34 -20.94 -12.71
CA GLU A 65 3.30 -21.48 -13.60
C GLU A 65 2.50 -20.37 -14.28
N SER A 66 2.19 -19.31 -13.53
CA SER A 66 1.53 -18.11 -14.05
C SER A 66 2.45 -17.37 -15.04
N VAL A 67 3.74 -17.24 -14.73
CA VAL A 67 4.75 -16.68 -15.66
C VAL A 67 4.77 -17.45 -16.99
N ALA A 68 4.88 -18.78 -16.94
CA ALA A 68 4.88 -19.61 -18.15
C ALA A 68 3.58 -19.46 -18.96
N TYR A 69 2.44 -19.40 -18.27
CA TYR A 69 1.15 -19.14 -18.90
C TYR A 69 1.10 -17.77 -19.59
N LEU A 70 1.62 -16.72 -18.95
CA LEU A 70 1.65 -15.37 -19.49
C LEU A 70 2.58 -15.24 -20.71
N TYR A 71 3.71 -15.97 -20.73
CA TYR A 71 4.58 -16.03 -21.91
C TYR A 71 3.88 -16.61 -23.14
N GLU A 72 3.03 -17.61 -22.97
CA GLU A 72 2.23 -18.17 -24.07
C GLU A 72 1.10 -17.22 -24.48
N LYS A 73 0.44 -16.59 -23.51
CA LYS A 73 -0.74 -15.74 -23.74
C LYS A 73 -0.42 -14.35 -24.30
N PHE A 74 0.67 -13.74 -23.85
CA PHE A 74 1.11 -12.39 -24.24
C PHE A 74 2.56 -12.41 -24.75
N PRO A 75 2.84 -12.97 -25.94
CA PRO A 75 4.20 -13.07 -26.46
C PRO A 75 4.92 -11.72 -26.58
N THR A 76 4.19 -10.64 -26.85
CA THR A 76 4.72 -9.27 -26.93
C THR A 76 5.12 -8.68 -25.59
N LEU A 77 4.60 -9.22 -24.48
CA LEU A 77 4.94 -8.81 -23.11
C LEU A 77 6.04 -9.68 -22.51
N ARG A 78 6.52 -10.73 -23.21
CA ARG A 78 7.42 -11.75 -22.65
C ARG A 78 8.66 -11.16 -21.96
N GLU A 79 9.35 -10.23 -22.61
CA GLU A 79 10.55 -9.56 -22.05
C GLU A 79 10.22 -8.60 -20.89
N ASN A 80 8.94 -8.30 -20.69
CA ASN A 80 8.42 -7.38 -19.68
C ASN A 80 7.67 -8.10 -18.54
N ILE A 81 7.65 -9.43 -18.54
CA ILE A 81 7.14 -10.24 -17.43
C ILE A 81 8.32 -10.62 -16.53
N LEU A 82 8.32 -10.08 -15.31
CA LEU A 82 9.34 -10.24 -14.29
C LEU A 82 8.93 -11.38 -13.35
N GLY A 83 9.58 -12.53 -13.48
CA GLY A 83 9.35 -13.71 -12.64
C GLY A 83 9.97 -13.59 -11.24
N GLU A 84 9.62 -12.55 -10.48
CA GLU A 84 10.29 -12.14 -9.25
C GLU A 84 9.32 -11.95 -8.07
N ASP A 85 9.86 -11.90 -6.85
CA ASP A 85 9.13 -11.48 -5.65
C ASP A 85 9.14 -9.95 -5.57
N PHE A 86 8.00 -9.31 -5.83
CA PHE A 86 7.84 -7.86 -5.75
C PHE A 86 8.38 -7.27 -4.44
N LEU A 87 8.23 -7.96 -3.30
CA LEU A 87 8.68 -7.43 -2.02
C LEU A 87 10.22 -7.30 -1.95
N ARG A 88 10.95 -8.07 -2.75
CA ARG A 88 12.42 -8.12 -2.80
C ARG A 88 13.05 -7.31 -3.92
N MET A 89 12.26 -6.87 -4.90
CA MET A 89 12.76 -6.10 -6.04
C MET A 89 13.30 -4.71 -5.65
N GLN A 90 14.24 -4.19 -6.43
CA GLN A 90 14.61 -2.77 -6.43
C GLN A 90 13.79 -2.06 -7.50
N LEU A 91 12.86 -1.19 -7.10
CA LEU A 91 11.90 -0.62 -8.05
C LEU A 91 12.51 0.49 -8.93
N GLU A 92 13.69 1.00 -8.59
CA GLU A 92 14.46 1.90 -9.44
C GLU A 92 14.82 1.24 -10.78
N ASP A 93 15.10 -0.07 -10.77
CA ASP A 93 15.57 -0.79 -11.94
C ASP A 93 14.44 -1.10 -12.93
N VAL A 94 13.19 -1.14 -12.47
CA VAL A 94 12.04 -1.61 -13.25
C VAL A 94 11.82 -0.77 -14.49
N PHE A 95 11.90 0.55 -14.39
CA PHE A 95 11.76 1.48 -15.52
C PHE A 95 12.95 2.44 -15.67
N GLY A 96 14.10 2.09 -15.08
CA GLY A 96 15.31 2.92 -15.12
C GLY A 96 15.13 4.27 -14.39
N GLY A 97 14.53 4.23 -13.20
CA GLY A 97 14.30 5.41 -12.36
C GLY A 97 13.13 6.29 -12.80
N ARG A 98 12.44 5.96 -13.90
CA ARG A 98 11.23 6.68 -14.32
C ARG A 98 10.07 6.38 -13.37
N GLN A 99 9.19 7.37 -13.22
CA GLN A 99 7.94 7.20 -12.51
C GLN A 99 7.01 6.22 -13.25
N PHE A 100 6.17 5.49 -12.51
CA PHE A 100 5.23 4.53 -13.06
C PHE A 100 3.97 4.39 -12.19
N VAL A 101 2.87 3.94 -12.78
CA VAL A 101 1.66 3.55 -12.05
C VAL A 101 1.84 2.14 -11.52
N LEU A 102 1.62 1.95 -10.21
CA LEU A 102 1.52 0.62 -9.63
C LEU A 102 0.06 0.15 -9.68
N THR A 103 -0.21 -1.04 -10.20
CA THR A 103 -1.56 -1.59 -10.24
C THR A 103 -1.58 -3.09 -9.98
N GLY A 104 -2.75 -3.66 -9.75
CA GLY A 104 -2.90 -5.10 -9.63
C GLY A 104 -4.20 -5.54 -8.97
N ASN A 105 -4.45 -6.84 -9.04
CA ASN A 105 -5.34 -7.51 -8.10
C ASN A 105 -4.49 -8.05 -6.95
N TYR A 106 -4.22 -7.20 -5.96
CA TYR A 106 -3.18 -7.48 -4.99
C TYR A 106 -3.52 -8.71 -4.13
N PRO A 107 -2.56 -9.64 -3.93
CA PRO A 107 -2.78 -10.79 -3.06
C PRO A 107 -3.07 -10.32 -1.63
N TYR A 108 -4.10 -10.90 -1.03
CA TYR A 108 -4.63 -10.41 0.25
C TYR A 108 -3.62 -10.52 1.39
N ASP A 109 -2.86 -11.61 1.41
CA ASP A 109 -1.91 -11.95 2.48
C ASP A 109 -0.71 -10.99 2.57
N ILE A 110 -0.35 -10.35 1.45
CA ILE A 110 0.83 -9.47 1.36
C ILE A 110 0.49 -8.01 1.01
N SER A 111 -0.81 -7.67 0.90
CA SER A 111 -1.27 -6.35 0.48
C SER A 111 -0.67 -5.20 1.32
N SER A 112 -0.60 -5.35 2.64
CA SER A 112 -0.02 -4.32 3.52
C SER A 112 1.48 -4.12 3.27
N GLN A 113 2.22 -5.21 3.03
CA GLN A 113 3.65 -5.19 2.74
C GLN A 113 3.93 -4.53 1.39
N ILE A 114 3.07 -4.78 0.39
CA ILE A 114 3.12 -4.09 -0.90
C ILE A 114 2.98 -2.57 -0.70
N PHE A 115 2.01 -2.12 0.09
CA PHE A 115 1.83 -0.68 0.33
C PHE A 115 2.94 -0.04 1.17
N PHE A 116 3.53 -0.76 2.12
CA PHE A 116 4.72 -0.27 2.82
C PHE A 116 5.91 -0.14 1.88
N LYS A 117 6.15 -1.12 1.00
CA LYS A 117 7.18 -1.01 -0.02
C LYS A 117 6.88 0.14 -0.98
N MET A 118 5.65 0.28 -1.47
CA MET A 118 5.24 1.41 -2.30
C MET A 118 5.58 2.76 -1.65
N LEU A 119 5.34 2.91 -0.35
CA LEU A 119 5.69 4.13 0.40
C LEU A 119 7.20 4.40 0.49
N ASP A 120 8.03 3.35 0.53
CA ASP A 120 9.49 3.51 0.49
C ASP A 120 9.97 3.98 -0.89
N TYR A 121 9.16 3.76 -1.94
CA TYR A 121 9.38 4.16 -3.33
C TYR A 121 8.41 5.24 -3.81
N LYS A 122 7.86 6.03 -2.88
CA LYS A 122 6.78 7.01 -3.14
C LYS A 122 7.10 8.04 -4.23
N ASP A 123 8.38 8.30 -4.49
CA ASP A 123 8.82 9.27 -5.50
C ASP A 123 8.85 8.69 -6.92
N LEU A 124 8.88 7.35 -7.05
CA LEU A 124 8.70 6.64 -8.32
C LEU A 124 7.24 6.32 -8.63
N ILE A 125 6.36 6.32 -7.62
CA ILE A 125 4.97 5.84 -7.76
C ILE A 125 4.00 7.00 -7.52
N PRO A 126 3.81 7.90 -8.51
CA PRO A 126 2.87 9.02 -8.38
C PRO A 126 1.42 8.57 -8.27
N CYS A 127 1.09 7.38 -8.78
CA CYS A 127 -0.22 6.79 -8.69
C CYS A 127 -0.13 5.28 -8.42
N CYS A 128 -0.98 4.82 -7.52
CA CYS A 128 -1.18 3.40 -7.27
C CYS A 128 -2.68 3.11 -7.26
N THR A 129 -3.09 2.14 -8.06
CA THR A 129 -4.49 1.72 -8.14
C THR A 129 -4.59 0.22 -7.95
N GLY A 130 -5.81 -0.30 -7.92
CA GLY A 130 -6.03 -1.74 -7.96
C GLY A 130 -6.95 -2.21 -6.87
N MET A 131 -7.05 -3.52 -6.77
CA MET A 131 -8.05 -4.19 -5.95
C MET A 131 -7.41 -4.85 -4.73
N ILE A 132 -8.04 -4.67 -3.58
CA ILE A 132 -7.66 -5.25 -2.29
C ILE A 132 -8.88 -5.71 -1.52
N GLN A 133 -8.68 -6.38 -0.39
CA GLN A 133 -9.76 -6.66 0.55
C GLN A 133 -10.47 -5.37 0.97
N ARG A 134 -11.80 -5.40 1.01
CA ARG A 134 -12.62 -4.23 1.35
C ARG A 134 -12.26 -3.63 2.71
N GLU A 135 -11.97 -4.45 3.72
CA GLU A 135 -11.59 -3.94 5.04
C GLU A 135 -10.27 -3.16 5.00
N VAL A 136 -9.30 -3.61 4.19
CA VAL A 136 -8.02 -2.92 4.02
C VAL A 136 -8.23 -1.60 3.29
N ALA A 137 -9.06 -1.57 2.25
CA ALA A 137 -9.44 -0.33 1.56
C ALA A 137 -10.12 0.68 2.50
N LEU A 138 -11.09 0.22 3.29
CA LEU A 138 -11.78 1.07 4.28
C LEU A 138 -10.82 1.60 5.35
N ARG A 139 -9.84 0.80 5.76
CA ARG A 139 -8.78 1.21 6.68
C ARG A 139 -7.89 2.27 6.03
N MET A 140 -7.44 2.08 4.80
CA MET A 140 -6.58 3.04 4.10
C MET A 140 -7.26 4.39 3.88
N ALA A 141 -8.57 4.41 3.58
CA ALA A 141 -9.36 5.62 3.41
C ALA A 141 -9.94 6.20 4.73
N ALA A 142 -9.71 5.54 5.87
CA ALA A 142 -10.31 5.93 7.15
C ALA A 142 -9.80 7.31 7.61
N GLN A 143 -10.70 8.11 8.19
CA GLN A 143 -10.38 9.40 8.78
C GLN A 143 -10.07 9.27 10.29
N PRO A 144 -9.33 10.23 10.89
CA PRO A 144 -9.08 10.27 12.33
C PRO A 144 -10.36 10.17 13.16
N GLY A 145 -10.26 9.53 14.34
CA GLY A 145 -11.39 9.30 15.24
C GLY A 145 -12.25 8.08 14.91
N ASN A 146 -11.98 7.38 13.80
CA ASN A 146 -12.68 6.15 13.43
C ASN A 146 -11.97 4.89 14.00
N LYS A 147 -12.75 3.86 14.37
CA LYS A 147 -12.25 2.53 14.74
C LYS A 147 -11.46 1.83 13.62
N THR A 148 -11.71 2.19 12.36
CA THR A 148 -10.93 1.68 11.21
C THR A 148 -9.63 2.43 11.00
N TYR A 149 -9.42 3.62 11.59
CA TYR A 149 -8.21 4.42 11.44
C TYR A 149 -6.99 3.70 12.02
N GLY A 150 -5.87 3.62 11.31
CA GLY A 150 -4.74 2.79 11.73
C GLY A 150 -3.41 3.19 11.10
N ILE A 151 -2.42 2.31 11.24
CA ILE A 151 -1.06 2.50 10.70
C ILE A 151 -1.11 2.81 9.20
N LEU A 152 -1.84 1.99 8.42
CA LEU A 152 -1.96 2.21 6.98
C LEU A 152 -2.65 3.53 6.64
N SER A 153 -3.68 3.92 7.40
CA SER A 153 -4.38 5.20 7.18
C SER A 153 -3.40 6.37 7.29
N ILE A 154 -2.63 6.42 8.38
CA ILE A 154 -1.69 7.52 8.65
C ILE A 154 -0.55 7.50 7.66
N LEU A 155 0.10 6.35 7.48
CA LEU A 155 1.29 6.27 6.64
C LEU A 155 0.96 6.47 5.17
N ILE A 156 -0.19 6.02 4.67
CA ILE A 156 -0.54 6.26 3.26
C ILE A 156 -0.99 7.71 3.07
N GLN A 157 -1.93 8.19 3.89
CA GLN A 157 -2.50 9.53 3.73
C GLN A 157 -1.51 10.67 3.99
N ALA A 158 -0.37 10.38 4.64
CA ALA A 158 0.71 11.35 4.80
C ALA A 158 1.31 11.78 3.45
N TRP A 159 1.30 10.91 2.44
CA TRP A 159 1.94 11.15 1.14
C TRP A 159 1.01 10.93 -0.06
N TYR A 160 -0.19 10.39 0.14
CA TYR A 160 -1.15 10.09 -0.93
C TYR A 160 -2.57 10.51 -0.55
N ASP A 161 -3.31 11.05 -1.50
CA ASP A 161 -4.77 11.13 -1.40
C ASP A 161 -5.37 9.77 -1.76
N VAL A 162 -6.26 9.25 -0.92
CA VAL A 162 -6.84 7.91 -1.05
C VAL A 162 -8.31 8.00 -1.41
N GLU A 163 -8.68 7.43 -2.55
CA GLU A 163 -10.05 7.35 -3.05
C GLU A 163 -10.54 5.91 -3.08
N TYR A 164 -11.70 5.68 -2.46
CA TYR A 164 -12.44 4.42 -2.59
C TYR A 164 -13.32 4.49 -3.84
N LEU A 165 -12.99 3.72 -4.88
CA LEU A 165 -13.67 3.82 -6.16
C LEU A 165 -14.96 2.99 -6.19
N PHE A 166 -14.88 1.69 -5.92
CA PHE A 166 -16.05 0.81 -5.88
C PHE A 166 -15.77 -0.51 -5.15
N THR A 167 -16.84 -1.19 -4.75
CA THR A 167 -16.80 -2.54 -4.15
C THR A 167 -16.94 -3.59 -5.24
N VAL A 168 -16.27 -4.73 -5.06
CA VAL A 168 -16.37 -5.92 -5.92
C VAL A 168 -16.82 -7.10 -5.05
N ASP A 169 -17.86 -7.80 -5.51
CA ASP A 169 -18.43 -8.95 -4.81
C ASP A 169 -17.59 -10.22 -5.00
N GLU A 170 -17.85 -11.23 -4.18
CA GLU A 170 -16.95 -12.39 -4.01
C GLU A 170 -17.19 -13.47 -5.08
N ASP A 171 -18.37 -13.45 -5.69
CA ASP A 171 -18.84 -14.37 -6.72
C ASP A 171 -18.17 -14.16 -8.07
N VAL A 172 -17.52 -13.02 -8.30
CA VAL A 172 -16.74 -12.74 -9.51
C VAL A 172 -15.31 -13.29 -9.44
N PHE A 173 -15.01 -14.16 -8.48
CA PHE A 173 -13.70 -14.80 -8.32
C PHE A 173 -13.77 -16.32 -8.33
N ASN A 174 -12.68 -16.96 -8.75
CA ASN A 174 -12.51 -18.41 -8.68
C ASN A 174 -11.15 -18.81 -8.06
N PRO A 175 -11.13 -19.49 -6.89
CA PRO A 175 -12.28 -19.70 -6.00
C PRO A 175 -12.77 -18.36 -5.42
N PRO A 176 -14.04 -18.27 -4.99
CA PRO A 176 -14.53 -17.08 -4.31
C PRO A 176 -13.76 -16.86 -2.99
N PRO A 177 -13.35 -15.62 -2.66
CA PRO A 177 -12.85 -15.30 -1.33
C PRO A 177 -13.97 -15.41 -0.28
N LYS A 178 -13.60 -15.13 0.98
CA LYS A 178 -14.55 -15.07 2.12
C LYS A 178 -14.94 -13.65 2.52
N VAL A 179 -14.31 -12.67 1.87
CA VAL A 179 -14.55 -11.25 2.09
C VAL A 179 -14.63 -10.53 0.76
N LYS A 180 -15.49 -9.50 0.71
CA LYS A 180 -15.58 -8.58 -0.44
C LYS A 180 -14.26 -7.87 -0.70
N SER A 181 -14.12 -7.45 -1.95
CA SER A 181 -12.99 -6.65 -2.41
C SER A 181 -13.41 -5.21 -2.66
N ALA A 182 -12.43 -4.33 -2.78
CA ALA A 182 -12.63 -2.94 -3.13
C ALA A 182 -11.50 -2.47 -4.03
N VAL A 183 -11.84 -1.58 -4.94
CA VAL A 183 -10.90 -0.92 -5.83
C VAL A 183 -10.61 0.47 -5.27
N ILE A 184 -9.33 0.77 -5.11
CA ILE A 184 -8.87 2.06 -4.60
C ILE A 184 -7.98 2.75 -5.64
N ARG A 185 -7.87 4.07 -5.50
CA ARG A 185 -6.84 4.88 -6.15
C ARG A 185 -6.12 5.69 -5.08
N MET A 186 -4.81 5.73 -5.20
CA MET A 186 -3.92 6.53 -4.38
C MET A 186 -3.10 7.40 -5.32
N THR A 187 -3.18 8.71 -5.15
CA THR A 187 -2.44 9.68 -5.96
C THR A 187 -1.53 10.48 -5.04
N ARG A 188 -0.27 10.71 -5.41
CA ARG A 188 0.65 11.52 -4.57
C ARG A 188 0.01 12.87 -4.30
N ASN A 189 -0.06 13.22 -3.02
CA ASN A 189 -0.52 14.53 -2.59
C ASN A 189 0.62 15.56 -2.74
N ASN A 190 0.36 16.80 -2.36
CA ASN A 190 1.36 17.89 -2.44
C ASN A 190 2.46 17.82 -1.37
N VAL A 191 2.53 16.76 -0.55
CA VAL A 191 3.53 16.59 0.50
C VAL A 191 4.77 15.91 -0.07
N SER A 192 5.82 16.71 -0.28
CA SER A 192 7.15 16.22 -0.64
C SER A 192 7.93 15.71 0.58
N LYS A 193 7.81 16.41 1.72
CA LYS A 193 8.47 16.08 2.98
C LYS A 193 7.56 16.40 4.17
N LEU A 194 7.53 15.52 5.18
CA LEU A 194 6.86 15.82 6.44
C LEU A 194 7.66 16.83 7.27
N ASP A 195 6.96 17.64 8.07
CA ASP A 195 7.57 18.56 9.03
C ASP A 195 8.04 17.83 10.31
N CYS A 196 8.76 16.72 10.12
CA CYS A 196 9.40 15.89 11.15
C CYS A 196 10.37 14.88 10.52
N ASP A 197 11.17 14.18 11.31
CA ASP A 197 11.97 13.04 10.82
C ASP A 197 11.06 11.88 10.38
N GLU A 198 11.03 11.58 9.07
CA GLU A 198 10.12 10.56 8.50
C GLU A 198 10.38 9.14 9.04
N LYS A 199 11.63 8.82 9.41
CA LYS A 199 11.98 7.51 9.97
C LYS A 199 11.41 7.38 11.39
N LEU A 200 11.58 8.41 12.21
CA LEU A 200 11.03 8.50 13.54
C LEU A 200 9.50 8.54 13.51
N PHE A 201 8.91 9.26 12.56
CA PHE A 201 7.46 9.29 12.34
C PHE A 201 6.91 7.88 12.07
N LYS A 202 7.48 7.15 11.09
CA LYS A 202 7.11 5.76 10.79
C LYS A 202 7.26 4.86 12.03
N ARG A 203 8.35 5.02 12.79
CA ARG A 203 8.58 4.26 14.03
C ARG A 203 7.53 4.59 15.09
N LEU A 204 7.29 5.87 15.36
CA LEU A 204 6.35 6.34 16.35
C LEU A 204 4.93 5.84 16.07
N VAL A 205 4.45 6.00 14.82
CA VAL A 205 3.12 5.53 14.40
C VAL A 205 2.97 4.03 14.67
N LYS A 206 3.94 3.21 14.21
CA LYS A 206 3.91 1.76 14.47
C LYS A 206 3.90 1.44 15.97
N THR A 207 4.76 2.11 16.73
CA THR A 207 4.92 1.91 18.17
C THR A 207 3.63 2.18 18.94
N VAL A 208 2.95 3.29 18.66
CA VAL A 208 1.75 3.65 19.42
C VAL A 208 0.52 2.83 19.00
N PHE A 209 0.40 2.46 17.71
CA PHE A 209 -0.71 1.64 17.25
C PHE A 209 -0.61 0.17 17.66
N ASN A 210 0.59 -0.35 17.94
CA ASN A 210 0.74 -1.67 18.58
C ASN A 210 0.06 -1.73 19.96
N GLN A 211 -0.19 -0.57 20.58
CA GLN A 211 -0.94 -0.43 21.82
C GLN A 211 -2.18 0.44 21.66
N ARG A 212 -2.91 0.32 20.54
CA ARG A 212 -4.05 1.17 20.14
C ARG A 212 -5.03 1.58 21.26
N ARG A 213 -5.32 0.69 22.21
CA ARG A 213 -6.29 0.91 23.30
C ARG A 213 -5.70 1.71 24.48
N LYS A 214 -4.40 1.98 24.50
CA LYS A 214 -3.68 2.71 25.55
C LYS A 214 -3.53 4.18 25.15
N MET A 215 -3.42 5.05 26.16
CA MET A 215 -3.10 6.46 25.97
C MET A 215 -1.64 6.63 25.53
N LEU A 216 -1.32 7.72 24.84
CA LEU A 216 0.01 8.00 24.32
C LEU A 216 1.09 8.02 25.42
N ARG A 217 0.80 8.52 26.63
CA ARG A 217 1.72 8.45 27.79
C ARG A 217 2.18 7.04 28.16
N VAL A 218 1.36 6.02 27.85
CA VAL A 218 1.70 4.62 28.12
C VAL A 218 2.50 4.08 26.95
N SER A 219 2.03 4.30 25.72
CA SER A 219 2.60 3.71 24.53
C SER A 219 3.94 4.31 24.11
N LEU A 220 4.20 5.57 24.45
CA LEU A 220 5.47 6.22 24.16
C LEU A 220 6.60 5.83 25.13
N ARG A 221 6.31 5.15 26.25
CA ARG A 221 7.37 4.73 27.18
C ARG A 221 8.42 3.84 26.52
N GLN A 222 8.00 2.98 25.60
CA GLN A 222 8.90 2.08 24.87
C GLN A 222 9.77 2.78 23.82
N MET A 223 9.53 4.07 23.54
CA MET A 223 10.35 4.86 22.62
C MET A 223 11.58 5.45 23.29
N PHE A 224 11.59 5.54 24.62
CA PHE A 224 12.67 6.18 25.37
C PHE A 224 13.46 5.15 26.19
N PRO A 225 14.79 5.24 26.20
CA PRO A 225 15.61 4.35 27.03
C PRO A 225 15.53 4.72 28.52
N THR A 226 15.29 5.99 28.83
CA THR A 226 15.13 6.54 30.19
C THR A 226 13.91 7.46 30.25
N LYS A 227 13.56 7.94 31.46
CA LYS A 227 12.43 8.85 31.63
C LYS A 227 12.73 10.19 30.94
N PRO A 228 11.83 10.70 30.08
CA PRO A 228 11.90 12.06 29.54
C PRO A 228 11.87 13.14 30.64
N ARG A 229 12.10 14.40 30.25
CA ARG A 229 12.04 15.56 31.15
C ARG A 229 10.70 15.66 31.86
N GLU A 230 10.72 16.26 33.05
CA GLU A 230 9.51 16.56 33.81
C GLU A 230 8.57 17.45 32.99
N GLY A 231 7.26 17.16 33.03
CA GLY A 231 6.27 17.85 32.21
C GLY A 231 5.96 17.16 30.87
N PHE A 232 6.81 16.25 30.37
CA PHE A 232 6.59 15.63 29.06
C PHE A 232 5.28 14.83 28.99
N TYR A 233 5.01 13.98 29.99
CA TYR A 233 3.84 13.10 30.00
C TYR A 233 2.56 13.79 30.50
N GLU A 234 2.68 14.99 31.07
CA GLU A 234 1.59 15.82 31.58
C GLU A 234 0.87 16.60 30.47
N GLN A 235 1.48 16.73 29.29
CA GLN A 235 0.89 17.44 28.14
C GLN A 235 -0.44 16.83 27.69
N GLU A 236 -1.37 17.67 27.21
CA GLU A 236 -2.73 17.25 26.86
C GLU A 236 -2.76 16.10 25.84
N VAL A 237 -1.90 16.17 24.81
CA VAL A 237 -1.78 15.13 23.77
C VAL A 237 -1.50 13.74 24.37
N MET A 238 -0.83 13.67 25.52
CA MET A 238 -0.45 12.42 26.18
C MET A 238 -1.63 11.66 26.79
N THR A 239 -2.79 12.31 26.93
CA THR A 239 -4.06 11.69 27.35
C THR A 239 -4.82 11.05 26.18
N LYS A 240 -4.49 11.43 24.93
CA LYS A 240 -5.17 10.92 23.74
C LYS A 240 -4.74 9.49 23.44
N ARG A 241 -5.60 8.77 22.70
CA ARG A 241 -5.28 7.50 22.04
C ARG A 241 -4.79 7.74 20.61
N PRO A 242 -3.98 6.84 20.04
CA PRO A 242 -3.43 7.01 18.69
C PRO A 242 -4.48 7.27 17.61
N GLU A 243 -5.65 6.62 17.72
CA GLU A 243 -6.72 6.77 16.73
C GLU A 243 -7.38 8.15 16.72
N GLN A 244 -7.12 9.00 17.71
CA GLN A 244 -7.68 10.34 17.83
C GLN A 244 -6.78 11.44 17.24
N LEU A 245 -5.55 11.09 16.82
CA LEU A 245 -4.60 12.06 16.29
C LEU A 245 -4.76 12.20 14.78
N THR A 246 -4.64 13.43 14.28
CA THR A 246 -4.44 13.70 12.86
C THR A 246 -2.99 13.45 12.45
N ILE A 247 -2.73 13.42 11.14
CA ILE A 247 -1.36 13.25 10.60
C ILE A 247 -0.46 14.41 11.04
N ALA A 248 -0.96 15.64 11.02
CA ALA A 248 -0.23 16.81 11.50
C ALA A 248 0.12 16.69 12.99
N GLN A 249 -0.82 16.23 13.83
CA GLN A 249 -0.55 15.97 15.24
C GLN A 249 0.46 14.85 15.46
N PHE A 250 0.52 13.86 14.57
CA PHE A 250 1.59 12.86 14.59
C PHE A 250 2.95 13.45 14.23
N ALA A 251 3.04 14.41 13.30
CA ALA A 251 4.29 15.10 12.99
C ALA A 251 4.77 15.95 14.18
N GLU A 252 3.87 16.74 14.79
CA GLU A 252 4.15 17.49 16.01
C GLU A 252 4.64 16.57 17.15
N LEU A 253 3.92 15.47 17.40
CA LEU A 253 4.31 14.49 18.40
C LEU A 253 5.67 13.84 18.09
N THR A 254 6.00 13.67 16.81
CA THR A 254 7.30 13.16 16.37
C THR A 254 8.41 14.12 16.76
N ASN A 255 8.25 15.42 16.50
CA ASN A 255 9.22 16.45 16.88
C ASN A 255 9.40 16.54 18.41
N MET A 256 8.31 16.41 19.17
CA MET A 256 8.38 16.35 20.63
C MET A 256 9.19 15.15 21.13
N VAL A 257 8.97 13.98 20.54
CA VAL A 257 9.73 12.76 20.90
C VAL A 257 11.19 12.90 20.48
N GLU A 258 11.48 13.48 19.33
CA GLU A 258 12.85 13.74 18.87
C GLU A 258 13.62 14.62 19.85
N ALA A 259 13.02 15.73 20.29
CA ALA A 259 13.63 16.65 21.24
C ALA A 259 13.98 15.97 22.58
N GLU A 260 13.08 15.11 23.10
CA GLU A 260 13.36 14.33 24.31
C GLU A 260 14.45 13.27 24.09
N MET A 261 14.46 12.59 22.94
CA MET A 261 15.52 11.64 22.61
C MET A 261 16.89 12.31 22.51
N ALA A 262 16.96 13.51 21.91
CA ALA A 262 18.18 14.29 21.84
C ALA A 262 18.67 14.72 23.24
N ALA A 263 17.77 15.18 24.10
CA ALA A 263 18.11 15.58 25.47
C ALA A 263 18.59 14.42 26.35
N ILE A 264 18.08 13.20 26.12
CA ILE A 264 18.51 12.00 26.86
C ILE A 264 19.92 11.52 26.43
N ASN A 265 20.30 11.77 25.18
CA ASN A 265 21.57 11.34 24.62
C ASN A 265 22.70 12.39 24.75
N ALA A 266 22.36 13.61 25.18
CA ALA A 266 23.29 14.70 25.45
C ALA A 266 23.88 14.56 26.86
#